data_AF-Q8KKT6-F1
#
_entry.id   AF-Q8KKT6-F1
#
_cell.length_a   1.000
_cell.length_b   1.000
_cell.length_c   1.000
_cell.angle_alpha   90.00
_cell.angle_beta   90.00
_cell.angle_gamma   90.00
#
_symmetry.space_group_name_H-M   'P 1'
#
loop_
_entity.id
_entity.type
_entity.pdbx_description
1 polymer ?
#
loop_
_entity_poly.entity_id
_entity_poly.type
_entity_poly.pdbx_seq_one_letter_code
_entity_poly.pdbx_strand_id
1 'polypeptide(L)'
;MSDELGEEEIEVCATANEIQSTYPLATNLSVSGPFEDEDHARGFGHAFIGSLQVIGQHINLTDLDGVTITGTYHETLLQIDRGLEGLRPLTASTIEDGVIGVAMAPAVLRDGLLKTHLIFDVNYVWHIADPESEFFASAVHTIAHECGHVEVHTALDQALPGRILRHRYADYIEQYREEVIDACFQEYGATRLSAGFGLNPIDGYRQTFLTALADTDAAANGFISAYRTHGDIDRVLLEVPPLYANLIKWASYLIGTMHGLGIMVSDQQGLADALSDHWFADYFARLEAAYAELWERLGQWESASEFDGLGDIAIEVLEAGGMFLSRNEEDGIRVDIPFRANNTPNYGLLSLLRGI
;
A
#
# COMPACT_ATOMS: atom_id res chain seq x y z
N MET A 1 -46.95 -4.55 -58.79
CA MET A 1 -45.73 -5.20 -59.29
C MET A 1 -44.58 -4.32 -58.85
N SER A 2 -44.29 -4.20 -57.55
CA SER A 2 -43.83 -5.24 -56.62
C SER A 2 -42.61 -5.98 -57.17
N ASP A 3 -41.46 -5.73 -56.55
CA ASP A 3 -40.60 -6.73 -55.87
C ASP A 3 -39.21 -6.09 -55.73
N GLU A 4 -38.80 -5.67 -54.53
CA GLU A 4 -38.23 -6.45 -53.41
C GLU A 4 -36.76 -6.02 -53.29
N LEU A 5 -36.51 -5.02 -52.42
CA LEU A 5 -35.19 -4.79 -51.84
C LEU A 5 -35.21 -5.53 -50.51
N GLY A 6 -34.51 -6.65 -50.45
CA GLY A 6 -34.33 -7.44 -49.24
C GLY A 6 -33.61 -6.63 -48.17
N GLU A 7 -34.23 -6.55 -47.00
CA GLU A 7 -33.58 -6.16 -45.76
C GLU A 7 -32.67 -7.31 -45.32
N GLU A 8 -31.35 -7.13 -45.43
CA GLU A 8 -30.40 -7.96 -44.70
C GLU A 8 -30.44 -7.53 -43.22
N GLU A 9 -31.19 -8.28 -42.41
CA GLU A 9 -31.03 -8.27 -40.96
C GLU A 9 -29.59 -8.68 -40.64
N ILE A 10 -28.78 -7.69 -40.27
CA ILE A 10 -27.50 -7.94 -39.61
C ILE A 10 -27.83 -8.38 -38.19
N GLU A 11 -27.90 -9.69 -38.01
CA GLU A 11 -27.94 -10.33 -36.69
C GLU A 11 -26.61 -10.04 -35.98
N VAL A 12 -26.59 -8.97 -35.18
CA VAL A 12 -25.46 -8.66 -34.31
C VAL A 12 -25.46 -9.74 -33.22
N CYS A 13 -24.55 -10.70 -33.39
CA CYS A 13 -24.29 -11.77 -32.44
C CYS A 13 -23.91 -11.15 -31.08
N ALA A 14 -24.87 -11.09 -30.15
CA ALA A 14 -24.64 -10.71 -28.77
C ALA A 14 -23.88 -11.83 -28.06
N THR A 15 -22.56 -11.71 -28.01
CA THR A 15 -21.72 -12.44 -27.05
C THR A 15 -20.78 -11.47 -26.35
N ALA A 16 -21.36 -10.51 -25.61
CA ALA A 16 -20.69 -9.95 -24.45
C ALA A 16 -21.26 -10.70 -23.25
N ASN A 17 -20.49 -11.61 -22.66
CA ASN A 17 -20.72 -11.98 -21.27
C ASN A 17 -20.61 -10.66 -20.49
N GLU A 18 -21.74 -10.07 -20.07
CA GLU A 18 -21.70 -8.95 -19.13
C GLU A 18 -21.00 -9.47 -17.87
N ILE A 19 -19.77 -9.00 -17.62
CA ILE A 19 -19.05 -9.34 -16.41
C ILE A 19 -19.84 -8.72 -15.26
N GLN A 20 -20.43 -9.56 -14.42
CA GLN A 20 -21.23 -9.10 -13.30
C GLN A 20 -20.32 -8.48 -12.24
N SER A 21 -20.63 -7.25 -11.82
CA SER A 21 -19.91 -6.57 -10.75
C SER A 21 -20.12 -7.27 -9.40
N THR A 22 -19.04 -7.37 -8.62
CA THR A 22 -19.05 -7.83 -7.22
C THR A 22 -19.41 -6.72 -6.24
N TYR A 23 -19.60 -5.47 -6.71
CA TYR A 23 -20.00 -4.35 -5.87
C TYR A 23 -21.33 -4.63 -5.14
N PRO A 24 -21.36 -4.58 -3.78
CA PRO A 24 -22.58 -4.86 -3.04
C PRO A 24 -23.64 -3.76 -3.24
N LEU A 25 -24.83 -4.16 -3.70
CA LEU A 25 -25.95 -3.22 -3.96
C LEU A 25 -26.40 -2.43 -2.72
N ALA A 26 -26.13 -2.93 -1.52
CA ALA A 26 -26.50 -2.32 -0.24
C ALA A 26 -25.33 -1.58 0.44
N THR A 27 -24.29 -1.21 -0.30
CA THR A 27 -23.14 -0.45 0.25
C THR A 27 -23.58 0.95 0.67
N ASN A 28 -23.24 1.34 1.90
CA ASN A 28 -23.48 2.69 2.39
C ASN A 28 -22.46 3.66 1.78
N LEU A 29 -22.94 4.70 1.10
CA LEU A 29 -22.12 5.82 0.63
C LEU A 29 -22.47 7.08 1.42
N SER A 30 -21.47 7.70 2.06
CA SER A 30 -21.57 9.02 2.66
C SER A 30 -20.74 10.01 1.85
N VAL A 31 -21.33 11.17 1.54
CA VAL A 31 -20.67 12.24 0.81
C VAL A 31 -20.86 13.54 1.58
N SER A 32 -19.76 14.21 1.90
CA SER A 32 -19.73 15.55 2.50
C SER A 32 -18.60 16.36 1.89
N GLY A 33 -18.77 17.68 1.80
CA GLY A 33 -17.80 18.54 1.11
C GLY A 33 -18.42 19.85 0.64
N PRO A 34 -17.69 20.62 -0.18
CA PRO A 34 -18.11 21.93 -0.65
C PRO A 34 -19.12 21.83 -1.83
N PHE A 35 -20.20 21.06 -1.65
CA PHE A 35 -21.28 20.97 -2.64
C PHE A 35 -22.20 22.19 -2.55
N GLU A 36 -22.66 22.68 -3.71
CA GLU A 36 -23.59 23.81 -3.77
C GLU A 36 -24.95 23.47 -3.15
N ASP A 37 -25.44 22.27 -3.43
CA ASP A 37 -26.69 21.72 -2.91
C ASP A 37 -26.66 20.18 -2.86
N GLU A 38 -27.75 19.60 -2.36
CA GLU A 38 -27.91 18.15 -2.22
C GLU A 38 -27.99 17.42 -3.57
N ASP A 39 -28.53 18.06 -4.62
CA ASP A 39 -28.66 17.45 -5.94
C ASP A 39 -27.29 17.27 -6.60
N HIS A 40 -26.40 18.25 -6.47
CA HIS A 40 -25.00 18.12 -6.90
C HIS A 40 -24.26 17.04 -6.13
N ALA A 41 -24.43 16.96 -4.80
CA ALA A 41 -23.84 15.90 -3.99
C ALA A 41 -24.35 14.49 -4.40
N ARG A 42 -25.65 14.37 -4.70
CA ARG A 42 -26.25 13.13 -5.20
C ARG A 42 -25.73 12.77 -6.60
N GLY A 43 -25.62 13.73 -7.50
CA GLY A 43 -25.06 13.54 -8.83
C GLY A 43 -23.63 13.00 -8.79
N PHE A 44 -22.78 13.62 -7.96
CA PHE A 44 -21.43 13.13 -7.69
C PHE A 44 -21.43 11.72 -7.09
N GLY A 45 -22.29 11.47 -6.09
CA GLY A 45 -22.41 10.14 -5.47
C GLY A 45 -22.81 9.05 -6.46
N HIS A 46 -23.70 9.36 -7.41
CA HIS A 46 -24.05 8.42 -8.49
C HIS A 46 -22.89 8.14 -9.43
N ALA A 47 -22.11 9.14 -9.82
CA ALA A 47 -20.91 8.96 -10.64
C ALA A 47 -19.87 8.07 -9.93
N PHE A 48 -19.70 8.29 -8.62
CA PHE A 48 -18.81 7.47 -7.79
C PHE A 48 -19.28 6.01 -7.71
N ILE A 49 -20.57 5.77 -7.44
CA ILE A 49 -21.15 4.42 -7.43
C ILE A 49 -21.00 3.74 -8.80
N GLY A 50 -21.25 4.46 -9.89
CA GLY A 50 -21.04 3.95 -11.24
C GLY A 50 -19.59 3.49 -11.45
N SER A 51 -18.63 4.24 -10.91
CA SER A 51 -17.20 3.88 -10.96
C SER A 51 -16.92 2.60 -10.16
N LEU A 52 -17.45 2.47 -8.93
CA LEU A 52 -17.32 1.24 -8.14
C LEU A 52 -17.96 0.03 -8.82
N GLN A 53 -19.09 0.22 -9.50
CA GLN A 53 -19.73 -0.85 -10.26
C GLN A 53 -18.85 -1.34 -11.40
N VAL A 54 -18.25 -0.44 -12.17
CA VAL A 54 -17.32 -0.79 -13.25
C VAL A 54 -16.05 -1.44 -12.71
N ILE A 55 -15.43 -0.85 -11.68
CA ILE A 55 -14.23 -1.41 -11.04
C ILE A 55 -14.53 -2.80 -10.45
N GLY A 56 -15.70 -2.97 -9.84
CA GLY A 56 -16.16 -4.23 -9.25
C GLY A 56 -16.36 -5.38 -10.24
N GLN A 57 -16.32 -5.12 -11.55
CA GLN A 57 -16.29 -6.16 -12.59
C GLN A 57 -14.90 -6.81 -12.72
N HIS A 58 -13.87 -6.14 -12.20
CA HIS A 58 -12.46 -6.56 -12.36
C HIS A 58 -11.75 -6.76 -11.02
N ILE A 59 -12.16 -6.02 -9.99
CA ILE A 59 -11.64 -6.10 -8.62
C ILE A 59 -12.75 -6.63 -7.73
N ASN A 60 -12.43 -7.58 -6.85
CA ASN A 60 -13.41 -8.17 -5.93
C ASN A 60 -13.76 -7.20 -4.80
N LEU A 61 -15.01 -6.70 -4.80
CA LEU A 61 -15.55 -5.75 -3.81
C LEU A 61 -16.55 -6.39 -2.84
N THR A 62 -16.64 -7.73 -2.80
CA THR A 62 -17.67 -8.44 -2.03
C THR A 62 -17.69 -8.04 -0.54
N ASP A 63 -16.53 -7.84 0.06
CA ASP A 63 -16.39 -7.49 1.48
C ASP A 63 -16.21 -5.98 1.74
N LEU A 64 -16.69 -5.15 0.82
CA LEU A 64 -16.83 -3.71 1.04
C LEU A 64 -17.89 -3.43 2.14
N ASP A 65 -17.51 -2.66 3.15
CA ASP A 65 -18.41 -2.17 4.22
C ASP A 65 -19.23 -0.96 3.75
N GLY A 66 -18.51 0.03 3.22
CA GLY A 66 -19.04 1.34 2.92
C GLY A 66 -17.97 2.26 2.37
N VAL A 67 -18.41 3.44 1.93
CA VAL A 67 -17.54 4.49 1.41
C VAL A 67 -17.89 5.81 2.08
N THR A 68 -16.88 6.53 2.55
CA THR A 68 -16.99 7.89 3.06
C THR A 68 -16.14 8.84 2.22
N ILE A 69 -16.77 9.80 1.56
CA ILE A 69 -16.11 10.85 0.80
C ILE A 69 -16.34 12.16 1.53
N THR A 70 -15.27 12.85 1.92
CA THR A 70 -15.36 13.90 2.94
C THR A 70 -14.49 15.11 2.62
N GLY A 71 -14.97 16.30 2.96
CA GLY A 71 -14.18 17.54 2.98
C GLY A 71 -13.32 17.71 4.24
N THR A 72 -13.46 16.83 5.23
CA THR A 72 -12.72 16.84 6.50
C THR A 72 -11.94 15.53 6.72
N TYR A 73 -11.20 15.11 5.69
CA TYR A 73 -10.52 13.82 5.61
C TYR A 73 -9.76 13.40 6.87
N HIS A 74 -8.87 14.26 7.39
CA HIS A 74 -8.10 13.97 8.61
C HIS A 74 -9.00 13.74 9.85
N GLU A 75 -10.09 14.50 9.99
CA GLU A 75 -11.02 14.33 11.11
C GLU A 75 -11.80 13.03 10.99
N THR A 76 -12.20 12.67 9.76
CA THR A 76 -12.88 11.40 9.48
C THR A 76 -11.99 10.20 9.79
N LEU A 77 -10.70 10.23 9.45
CA LEU A 77 -9.75 9.17 9.80
C LEU A 77 -9.60 8.97 11.32
N LEU A 78 -9.62 10.05 12.08
CA LEU A 78 -9.52 9.98 13.55
C LEU A 78 -10.77 9.38 14.20
N GLN A 79 -11.93 9.45 13.54
CA GLN A 79 -13.23 9.12 14.11
C GLN A 79 -13.83 7.82 13.59
N ILE A 80 -13.26 7.20 12.55
CA ILE A 80 -13.86 5.99 11.96
C ILE A 80 -13.96 4.85 12.99
N ASP A 81 -15.15 4.28 13.08
CA ASP A 81 -15.38 3.05 13.84
C ASP A 81 -14.92 1.82 13.05
N ARG A 82 -13.81 1.24 13.52
CA ARG A 82 -13.22 0.02 12.98
C ARG A 82 -13.78 -1.26 13.63
N GLY A 83 -14.77 -1.14 14.51
CA GLY A 83 -15.42 -2.29 15.17
C GLY A 83 -14.62 -2.92 16.30
N LEU A 84 -13.59 -2.23 16.80
CA LEU A 84 -12.77 -2.63 17.94
C LEU A 84 -12.39 -1.42 18.79
N GLU A 85 -12.47 -1.57 20.11
CA GLU A 85 -12.03 -0.56 21.06
C GLU A 85 -10.49 -0.57 21.23
N GLY A 86 -9.93 0.60 21.56
CA GLY A 86 -8.51 0.73 21.92
C GLY A 86 -7.53 0.70 20.73
N LEU A 87 -8.03 0.73 19.49
CA LEU A 87 -7.17 0.92 18.32
C LEU A 87 -6.57 2.33 18.28
N ARG A 88 -5.34 2.42 17.78
CA ARG A 88 -4.72 3.73 17.50
C ARG A 88 -5.52 4.45 16.41
N PRO A 89 -5.79 5.76 16.55
CA PRO A 89 -6.42 6.55 15.50
C PRO A 89 -5.63 6.48 14.19
N LEU A 90 -6.34 6.50 13.06
CA LEU A 90 -5.70 6.53 11.75
C LEU A 90 -5.25 7.96 11.43
N THR A 91 -4.11 8.07 10.77
CA THR A 91 -3.54 9.33 10.31
C THR A 91 -3.03 9.18 8.89
N ALA A 92 -3.30 10.18 8.05
CA ALA A 92 -2.74 10.23 6.71
C ALA A 92 -1.33 10.82 6.72
N SER A 93 -0.51 10.42 5.76
CA SER A 93 0.77 11.08 5.47
C SER A 93 0.54 12.54 5.06
N THR A 94 1.49 13.39 5.43
CA THR A 94 1.47 14.84 5.24
C THR A 94 2.60 15.29 4.31
N ILE A 95 2.62 16.57 3.94
CA ILE A 95 3.71 17.16 3.15
C ILE A 95 5.08 16.94 3.82
N GLU A 96 5.14 16.94 5.16
CA GLU A 96 6.37 16.71 5.91
C GLU A 96 6.91 15.27 5.76
N ASP A 97 6.02 14.31 5.46
CA ASP A 97 6.36 12.92 5.17
C ASP A 97 6.80 12.72 3.70
N GLY A 98 6.79 13.79 2.89
CA GLY A 98 7.15 13.77 1.47
C GLY A 98 6.04 13.29 0.52
N VAL A 99 4.93 12.77 1.06
CA VAL A 99 3.76 12.30 0.29
C VAL A 99 2.48 12.65 1.06
N ILE A 100 1.47 13.17 0.36
CA ILE A 100 0.16 13.46 0.95
C ILE A 100 -0.74 12.24 0.79
N GLY A 101 -1.25 11.69 1.90
CA GLY A 101 -2.28 10.65 1.87
C GLY A 101 -3.65 11.29 1.62
N VAL A 102 -4.37 10.81 0.60
CA VAL A 102 -5.63 11.41 0.13
C VAL A 102 -6.80 10.44 0.15
N ALA A 103 -6.50 9.15 0.35
CA ALA A 103 -7.46 8.09 0.51
C ALA A 103 -6.87 7.00 1.42
N MET A 104 -7.75 6.16 1.97
CA MET A 104 -7.38 5.01 2.78
C MET A 104 -8.51 3.98 2.78
N ALA A 105 -8.15 2.70 2.76
CA ALA A 105 -9.06 1.57 2.84
C ALA A 105 -8.91 0.81 4.18
N PRO A 106 -9.26 1.39 5.34
CA PRO A 106 -9.11 0.68 6.60
C PRO A 106 -9.94 -0.60 6.68
N ALA A 107 -9.31 -1.66 7.19
CA ALA A 107 -10.01 -2.82 7.69
C ALA A 107 -10.92 -2.45 8.88
N VAL A 108 -12.13 -2.99 8.88
CA VAL A 108 -13.17 -2.81 9.89
C VAL A 108 -13.84 -4.14 10.24
N LEU A 109 -14.37 -4.26 11.46
CA LEU A 109 -15.21 -5.40 11.85
C LEU A 109 -16.68 -5.02 11.88
N ARG A 110 -17.51 -5.83 11.24
CA ARG A 110 -18.98 -5.74 11.27
C ARG A 110 -19.54 -7.12 11.57
N ASP A 111 -20.28 -7.24 12.67
CA ASP A 111 -20.86 -8.53 13.10
C ASP A 111 -19.85 -9.69 13.15
N GLY A 112 -18.60 -9.39 13.51
CA GLY A 112 -17.51 -10.38 13.58
C GLY A 112 -16.86 -10.72 12.23
N LEU A 113 -17.35 -10.19 11.12
CA LEU A 113 -16.74 -10.36 9.79
C LEU A 113 -15.76 -9.21 9.51
N LEU A 114 -14.62 -9.55 8.90
CA LEU A 114 -13.72 -8.54 8.37
C LEU A 114 -14.33 -7.91 7.13
N LYS A 115 -14.26 -6.59 7.04
CA LYS A 115 -14.63 -5.82 5.86
C LYS A 115 -13.62 -4.71 5.65
N THR A 116 -13.76 -4.02 4.52
CA THR A 116 -12.96 -2.83 4.19
C THR A 116 -13.90 -1.64 4.05
N HIS A 117 -13.60 -0.52 4.73
CA HIS A 117 -14.31 0.74 4.52
C HIS A 117 -13.40 1.66 3.71
N LEU A 118 -13.90 2.33 2.68
CA LEU A 118 -13.09 3.26 1.89
C LEU A 118 -13.32 4.69 2.36
N ILE A 119 -12.26 5.46 2.52
CA ILE A 119 -12.33 6.87 2.89
C ILE A 119 -11.55 7.69 1.87
N PHE A 120 -12.15 8.74 1.35
CA PHE A 120 -11.54 9.64 0.37
C PHE A 120 -11.65 11.10 0.82
N ASP A 121 -10.58 11.86 0.61
CA ASP A 121 -10.67 13.32 0.54
C ASP A 121 -11.41 13.71 -0.75
N VAL A 122 -12.54 14.39 -0.58
CA VAL A 122 -13.43 14.78 -1.67
C VAL A 122 -12.69 15.56 -2.76
N ASN A 123 -11.66 16.35 -2.40
CA ASN A 123 -10.94 17.21 -3.35
C ASN A 123 -10.14 16.41 -4.40
N TYR A 124 -9.78 15.16 -4.10
CA TYR A 124 -8.96 14.33 -4.99
C TYR A 124 -9.79 13.39 -5.86
N VAL A 125 -11.03 13.11 -5.46
CA VAL A 125 -11.96 12.28 -6.23
C VAL A 125 -13.10 13.07 -6.87
N TRP A 126 -13.20 14.38 -6.61
CA TRP A 126 -14.24 15.28 -7.12
C TRP A 126 -14.48 15.13 -8.62
N HIS A 127 -13.39 15.01 -9.37
CA HIS A 127 -13.38 14.98 -10.83
C HIS A 127 -13.98 13.73 -11.45
N ILE A 128 -14.36 12.72 -10.65
CA ILE A 128 -15.03 11.51 -11.16
C ILE A 128 -16.40 11.81 -11.80
N ALA A 129 -17.01 12.95 -11.46
CA ALA A 129 -18.28 13.38 -12.05
C ALA A 129 -18.13 14.09 -13.41
N ASP A 130 -16.90 14.37 -13.85
CA ASP A 130 -16.61 15.07 -15.09
C ASP A 130 -15.55 14.32 -15.92
N PRO A 131 -15.97 13.45 -16.87
CA PRO A 131 -15.06 12.68 -17.72
C PRO A 131 -14.12 13.51 -18.59
N GLU A 132 -14.45 14.78 -18.85
CA GLU A 132 -13.62 15.69 -19.65
C GLU A 132 -12.55 16.40 -18.79
N SER A 133 -12.60 16.25 -17.47
CA SER A 133 -11.61 16.83 -16.57
C SER A 133 -10.24 16.17 -16.75
N GLU A 134 -9.18 16.97 -16.79
CA GLU A 134 -7.80 16.46 -16.82
C GLU A 134 -7.45 15.59 -15.60
N PHE A 135 -8.17 15.75 -14.49
CA PHE A 135 -7.99 14.99 -13.26
C PHE A 135 -8.90 13.77 -13.14
N PHE A 136 -9.80 13.52 -14.11
CA PHE A 136 -10.70 12.36 -14.09
C PHE A 136 -9.92 11.05 -13.98
N ALA A 137 -8.87 10.88 -14.79
CA ALA A 137 -8.03 9.68 -14.79
C ALA A 137 -7.34 9.45 -13.44
N SER A 138 -6.88 10.52 -12.77
CA SER A 138 -6.28 10.44 -11.43
C SER A 138 -7.30 10.03 -10.36
N ALA A 139 -8.53 10.57 -10.44
CA ALA A 139 -9.62 10.19 -9.55
C ALA A 139 -9.99 8.70 -9.73
N VAL A 140 -10.12 8.24 -10.97
CA VAL A 140 -10.36 6.81 -11.28
C VAL A 140 -9.26 5.92 -10.71
N HIS A 141 -7.99 6.29 -10.92
CA HIS A 141 -6.85 5.52 -10.40
C HIS A 141 -6.90 5.43 -8.87
N THR A 142 -7.13 6.56 -8.18
CA THR A 142 -7.23 6.60 -6.71
C THR A 142 -8.35 5.70 -6.19
N ILE A 143 -9.53 5.74 -6.82
CA ILE A 143 -10.66 4.89 -6.43
C ILE A 143 -10.32 3.41 -6.66
N ALA A 144 -9.72 3.07 -7.80
CA ALA A 144 -9.33 1.71 -8.12
C ALA A 144 -8.24 1.16 -7.18
N HIS A 145 -7.29 2.00 -6.77
CA HIS A 145 -6.26 1.63 -5.80
C HIS A 145 -6.87 1.21 -4.47
N GLU A 146 -7.76 2.03 -3.91
CA GLU A 146 -8.44 1.71 -2.66
C GLU A 146 -9.38 0.52 -2.78
N CYS A 147 -10.00 0.33 -3.95
CA CYS A 147 -10.74 -0.89 -4.28
C CYS A 147 -9.83 -2.14 -4.25
N GLY A 148 -8.58 -2.02 -4.72
CA GLY A 148 -7.60 -3.10 -4.67
C GLY A 148 -7.33 -3.60 -3.25
N HIS A 149 -7.29 -2.70 -2.26
CA HIS A 149 -7.20 -3.10 -0.86
C HIS A 149 -8.40 -3.94 -0.38
N VAL A 150 -9.61 -3.70 -0.91
CA VAL A 150 -10.79 -4.54 -0.59
C VAL A 150 -10.54 -5.99 -0.98
N GLU A 151 -10.06 -6.22 -2.21
CA GLU A 151 -9.76 -7.56 -2.70
C GLU A 151 -8.62 -8.22 -1.92
N VAL A 152 -7.55 -7.47 -1.64
CA VAL A 152 -6.42 -8.01 -0.87
C VAL A 152 -6.83 -8.37 0.56
N HIS A 153 -7.60 -7.53 1.25
CA HIS A 153 -8.15 -7.87 2.56
C HIS A 153 -9.06 -9.09 2.52
N THR A 154 -9.92 -9.18 1.49
CA THR A 154 -10.80 -10.32 1.26
C THR A 154 -9.99 -11.61 1.13
N ALA A 155 -8.96 -11.60 0.28
CA ALA A 155 -8.07 -12.74 0.06
C ALA A 155 -7.30 -13.13 1.34
N LEU A 156 -6.79 -12.15 2.09
CA LEU A 156 -6.07 -12.39 3.33
C LEU A 156 -6.97 -12.99 4.42
N ASP A 157 -8.20 -12.50 4.61
CA ASP A 157 -9.10 -13.04 5.64
C ASP A 157 -9.67 -14.42 5.26
N GLN A 158 -9.86 -14.68 3.97
CA GLN A 158 -10.27 -16.00 3.48
C GLN A 158 -9.19 -17.07 3.76
N ALA A 159 -7.94 -16.75 3.45
CA ALA A 159 -6.81 -17.66 3.64
C ALA A 159 -6.40 -17.78 5.11
N LEU A 160 -6.36 -16.64 5.82
CA LEU A 160 -5.79 -16.48 7.15
C LEU A 160 -6.78 -15.80 8.11
N PRO A 161 -7.93 -16.46 8.39
CA PRO A 161 -9.00 -15.85 9.16
C PRO A 161 -8.55 -15.44 10.56
N GLY A 162 -8.91 -14.21 10.94
CA GLY A 162 -8.57 -13.68 12.26
C GLY A 162 -7.14 -13.16 12.42
N ARG A 163 -6.40 -12.95 11.32
CA ARG A 163 -5.10 -12.25 11.34
C ARG A 163 -5.28 -10.73 11.42
N ILE A 164 -5.98 -10.14 10.45
CA ILE A 164 -6.18 -8.69 10.37
C ILE A 164 -6.98 -8.19 11.60
N LEU A 165 -6.52 -7.09 12.20
CA LEU A 165 -7.06 -6.44 13.42
C LEU A 165 -7.00 -7.24 14.74
N ARG A 166 -6.72 -8.55 14.70
CA ARG A 166 -6.88 -9.43 15.86
C ARG A 166 -5.59 -10.12 16.30
N HIS A 167 -4.59 -10.19 15.43
CA HIS A 167 -3.31 -10.80 15.75
C HIS A 167 -2.57 -10.00 16.85
N ARG A 168 -1.88 -10.72 17.73
CA ARG A 168 -1.04 -10.16 18.78
C ARG A 168 0.37 -10.67 18.59
N TYR A 169 1.31 -9.75 18.46
CA TYR A 169 2.73 -10.05 18.32
C TYR A 169 3.30 -10.54 19.66
N ALA A 170 4.12 -11.58 19.61
CA ALA A 170 4.84 -12.08 20.77
C ALA A 170 5.94 -11.13 21.22
N ASP A 171 6.61 -10.47 20.27
CA ASP A 171 7.69 -9.53 20.52
C ASP A 171 7.82 -8.44 19.45
N TYR A 172 8.76 -7.51 19.65
CA TYR A 172 9.00 -6.39 18.73
C TYR A 172 9.53 -6.83 17.35
N ILE A 173 10.32 -7.91 17.28
CA ILE A 173 10.84 -8.40 15.99
C ILE A 173 9.69 -8.97 15.16
N GLU A 174 8.82 -9.77 15.78
CA GLU A 174 7.61 -10.27 15.11
C GLU A 174 6.72 -9.10 14.71
N GLN A 175 6.48 -8.12 15.60
CA GLN A 175 5.71 -6.94 15.25
C GLN A 175 6.29 -6.21 14.02
N TYR A 176 7.58 -5.94 14.00
CA TYR A 176 8.22 -5.25 12.88
C TYR A 176 8.09 -6.06 11.57
N ARG A 177 8.37 -7.37 11.61
CA ARG A 177 8.23 -8.25 10.44
C ARG A 177 6.80 -8.22 9.90
N GLU A 178 5.83 -8.41 10.79
CA GLU A 178 4.42 -8.50 10.41
C GLU A 178 3.87 -7.16 9.90
N GLU A 179 4.25 -6.03 10.52
CA GLU A 179 3.85 -4.70 10.06
C GLU A 179 4.43 -4.40 8.66
N VAL A 180 5.68 -4.80 8.38
CA VAL A 180 6.27 -4.66 7.05
C VAL A 180 5.60 -5.59 6.04
N ILE A 181 5.37 -6.86 6.39
CA ILE A 181 4.65 -7.83 5.53
C ILE A 181 3.29 -7.26 5.14
N ASP A 182 2.50 -6.86 6.14
CA ASP A 182 1.12 -6.40 5.96
C ASP A 182 1.08 -5.15 5.09
N ALA A 183 1.84 -4.11 5.47
CA ALA A 183 1.88 -2.87 4.72
C ALA A 183 2.40 -3.08 3.29
N CYS A 184 3.49 -3.81 3.09
CA CYS A 184 4.12 -3.87 1.79
C CYS A 184 3.37 -4.79 0.81
N PHE A 185 2.85 -5.93 1.29
CA PHE A 185 2.07 -6.81 0.44
C PHE A 185 0.72 -6.20 0.04
N GLN A 186 0.05 -5.50 0.96
CA GLN A 186 -1.20 -4.80 0.62
C GLN A 186 -0.99 -3.74 -0.47
N GLU A 187 0.07 -2.96 -0.38
CA GLU A 187 0.38 -1.90 -1.34
C GLU A 187 0.82 -2.47 -2.70
N TYR A 188 1.59 -3.56 -2.69
CA TYR A 188 1.88 -4.34 -3.90
C TYR A 188 0.59 -4.81 -4.58
N GLY A 189 -0.32 -5.43 -3.82
CA GLY A 189 -1.56 -5.96 -4.37
C GLY A 189 -2.51 -4.88 -4.89
N ALA A 190 -2.69 -3.80 -4.13
CA ALA A 190 -3.54 -2.68 -4.51
C ALA A 190 -3.02 -1.95 -5.76
N THR A 191 -1.71 -1.70 -5.86
CA THR A 191 -1.12 -1.10 -7.06
C THR A 191 -1.15 -2.04 -8.26
N ARG A 192 -0.99 -3.36 -8.06
CA ARG A 192 -1.09 -4.34 -9.13
C ARG A 192 -2.50 -4.43 -9.72
N LEU A 193 -3.53 -4.46 -8.88
CA LEU A 193 -4.93 -4.49 -9.31
C LEU A 193 -5.36 -3.20 -10.00
N SER A 194 -4.89 -2.06 -9.50
CA SER A 194 -5.30 -0.75 -10.00
C SER A 194 -4.46 -0.22 -11.17
N ALA A 195 -3.38 -0.91 -11.55
CA ALA A 195 -2.41 -0.43 -12.53
C ALA A 195 -3.03 -0.06 -13.89
N GLY A 196 -4.05 -0.80 -14.33
CA GLY A 196 -4.76 -0.57 -15.60
C GLY A 196 -5.89 0.47 -15.54
N PHE A 197 -6.15 1.07 -14.38
CA PHE A 197 -7.27 1.99 -14.18
C PHE A 197 -6.81 3.44 -14.16
N GLY A 198 -7.44 4.26 -15.02
CA GLY A 198 -7.26 5.71 -15.01
C GLY A 198 -5.84 6.13 -15.41
N LEU A 199 -5.25 7.02 -14.63
CA LEU A 199 -3.88 7.51 -14.83
C LEU A 199 -2.87 6.39 -14.58
N ASN A 200 -1.90 6.23 -15.48
CA ASN A 200 -0.74 5.37 -15.22
C ASN A 200 0.18 6.05 -14.18
N PRO A 201 0.34 5.50 -12.96
CA PRO A 201 1.07 6.16 -11.88
C PRO A 201 2.58 5.88 -11.90
N ILE A 202 3.09 5.10 -12.86
CA ILE A 202 4.43 4.49 -12.80
C ILE A 202 5.55 5.52 -12.63
N ASP A 203 5.47 6.67 -13.30
CA ASP A 203 6.50 7.71 -13.19
C ASP A 203 6.52 8.33 -11.79
N GLY A 204 5.34 8.53 -11.18
CA GLY A 204 5.21 9.04 -9.82
C GLY A 204 5.76 8.07 -8.79
N TYR A 205 5.35 6.80 -8.86
CA TYR A 205 5.86 5.76 -7.94
C TYR A 205 7.35 5.50 -8.12
N ARG A 206 7.86 5.52 -9.36
CA ARG A 206 9.30 5.42 -9.63
C ARG A 206 10.05 6.59 -8.99
N GLN A 207 9.57 7.83 -9.15
CA GLN A 207 10.21 8.99 -8.55
C GLN A 207 10.23 8.90 -7.02
N THR A 208 9.10 8.53 -6.38
CA THR A 208 9.03 8.35 -4.92
C THR A 208 10.00 7.28 -4.44
N PHE A 209 10.05 6.13 -5.12
CA PHE A 209 11.00 5.07 -4.79
C PHE A 209 12.46 5.51 -4.95
N LEU A 210 12.81 6.20 -6.06
CA LEU A 210 14.18 6.66 -6.29
C LEU A 210 14.62 7.71 -5.27
N THR A 211 13.73 8.59 -4.84
CA THR A 211 14.01 9.53 -3.74
C THR A 211 14.27 8.77 -2.44
N ALA A 212 13.41 7.82 -2.08
CA ALA A 212 13.61 7.00 -0.88
C ALA A 212 14.92 6.18 -0.95
N LEU A 213 15.24 5.62 -2.11
CA LEU A 213 16.46 4.85 -2.34
C LEU A 213 17.72 5.68 -2.10
N ALA A 214 17.70 6.96 -2.51
CA ALA A 214 18.81 7.88 -2.31
C ALA A 214 18.96 8.36 -0.85
N ASP A 215 17.86 8.57 -0.14
CA ASP A 215 17.86 9.30 1.13
C ASP A 215 17.86 8.39 2.39
N THR A 216 17.31 7.18 2.28
CA THR A 216 17.04 6.30 3.45
C THR A 216 18.28 6.04 4.30
N ASP A 217 19.39 5.62 3.68
CA ASP A 217 20.59 5.26 4.43
C ASP A 217 21.24 6.47 5.11
N ALA A 218 21.22 7.64 4.45
CA ALA A 218 21.74 8.87 5.03
C ALA A 218 20.92 9.30 6.26
N ALA A 219 19.58 9.24 6.16
CA ALA A 219 18.68 9.55 7.27
C ALA A 219 18.87 8.59 8.45
N ALA A 220 18.89 7.28 8.18
CA ALA A 220 19.09 6.25 9.19
C ALA A 220 20.43 6.39 9.92
N ASN A 221 21.52 6.61 9.16
CA ASN A 221 22.85 6.85 9.74
C ASN A 221 22.90 8.12 10.59
N GLY A 222 22.11 9.15 10.26
CA GLY A 222 21.95 10.35 11.09
C GLY A 222 21.41 10.02 12.48
N PHE A 223 20.32 9.24 12.57
CA PHE A 223 19.73 8.81 13.84
C PHE A 223 20.66 7.85 14.60
N ILE A 224 21.30 6.89 13.91
CA ILE A 224 22.29 5.98 14.53
C ILE A 224 23.50 6.76 15.09
N SER A 225 23.95 7.81 14.41
CA SER A 225 25.03 8.67 14.89
C SER A 225 24.60 9.46 16.13
N ALA A 226 23.38 10.01 16.13
CA ALA A 226 22.82 10.72 17.29
C ALA A 226 22.70 9.80 18.52
N TYR A 227 22.31 8.53 18.32
CA TYR A 227 22.27 7.50 19.36
C TYR A 227 23.57 7.35 20.12
N ARG A 228 24.72 7.49 19.44
CA ARG A 228 26.04 7.42 20.10
C ARG A 228 26.25 8.51 21.15
N THR A 229 25.47 9.59 21.07
CA THR A 229 25.54 10.71 22.00
C THR A 229 24.52 10.58 23.12
N HIS A 230 23.26 10.28 22.80
CA HIS A 230 22.19 10.25 23.81
C HIS A 230 21.97 8.87 24.47
N GLY A 231 22.32 7.76 23.83
CA GLY A 231 22.19 6.41 24.37
C GLY A 231 20.76 5.86 24.50
N ASP A 232 19.74 6.66 24.18
CA ASP A 232 18.32 6.26 24.16
C ASP A 232 18.02 5.27 23.03
N ILE A 233 17.77 4.01 23.36
CA ILE A 233 17.50 2.93 22.40
C ILE A 233 16.07 2.95 21.88
N ASP A 234 15.10 3.30 22.73
CA ASP A 234 13.68 3.34 22.38
C ASP A 234 13.45 4.38 21.29
N ARG A 235 14.13 5.52 21.40
CA ARG A 235 14.11 6.56 20.38
C ARG A 235 14.61 6.05 19.01
N VAL A 236 15.69 5.29 18.97
CA VAL A 236 16.25 4.80 17.69
C VAL A 236 15.34 3.73 17.08
N LEU A 237 14.70 2.90 17.90
CA LEU A 237 13.69 1.94 17.45
C LEU A 237 12.44 2.61 16.88
N LEU A 238 12.15 3.85 17.27
CA LEU A 238 11.07 4.65 16.68
C LEU A 238 11.52 5.41 15.41
N GLU A 239 12.81 5.74 15.28
CA GLU A 239 13.31 6.60 14.19
C GLU A 239 13.88 5.81 12.99
N VAL A 240 14.58 4.69 13.21
CA VAL A 240 15.31 3.98 12.15
C VAL A 240 14.49 2.91 11.42
N PRO A 241 13.83 1.95 12.10
CA PRO A 241 13.07 0.89 11.42
C PRO A 241 11.99 1.39 10.44
N PRO A 242 11.24 2.48 10.74
CA PRO A 242 10.26 3.02 9.80
C PRO A 242 10.86 3.51 8.48
N LEU A 243 12.12 3.99 8.46
CA LEU A 243 12.77 4.45 7.23
C LEU A 243 12.97 3.29 6.25
N TYR A 244 13.50 2.17 6.74
CA TYR A 244 13.71 0.97 5.92
C TYR A 244 12.39 0.28 5.56
N ALA A 245 11.41 0.25 6.47
CA ALA A 245 10.06 -0.22 6.16
C ALA A 245 9.42 0.60 5.02
N ASN A 246 9.57 1.93 5.06
CA ASN A 246 9.05 2.80 4.00
C ASN A 246 9.79 2.62 2.67
N LEU A 247 11.11 2.38 2.68
CA LEU A 247 11.84 2.05 1.44
C LEU A 247 11.27 0.80 0.77
N ILE A 248 11.00 -0.26 1.55
CA ILE A 248 10.38 -1.50 1.06
C ILE A 248 8.95 -1.22 0.58
N LYS A 249 8.17 -0.43 1.33
CA LYS A 249 6.82 -0.01 0.94
C LYS A 249 6.83 0.69 -0.43
N TRP A 250 7.71 1.67 -0.65
CA TRP A 250 7.79 2.36 -1.94
C TRP A 250 8.26 1.45 -3.09
N ALA A 251 9.15 0.49 -2.82
CA ALA A 251 9.47 -0.55 -3.79
C ALA A 251 8.23 -1.38 -4.16
N SER A 252 7.37 -1.66 -3.18
CA SER A 252 6.15 -2.47 -3.37
C SER A 252 5.12 -1.78 -4.27
N TYR A 253 4.92 -0.46 -4.12
CA TYR A 253 4.11 0.35 -5.03
C TYR A 253 4.58 0.25 -6.49
N LEU A 254 5.89 0.40 -6.68
CA LEU A 254 6.50 0.37 -8.00
C LEU A 254 6.42 -1.03 -8.62
N ILE A 255 6.80 -2.06 -7.87
CA ILE A 255 6.75 -3.47 -8.32
C ILE A 255 5.32 -3.87 -8.65
N GLY A 256 4.34 -3.55 -7.80
CA GLY A 256 2.93 -3.88 -8.05
C GLY A 256 2.43 -3.23 -9.34
N THR A 257 2.70 -1.94 -9.54
CA THR A 257 2.37 -1.24 -10.79
C THR A 257 3.06 -1.84 -12.01
N MET A 258 4.36 -2.13 -11.93
CA MET A 258 5.12 -2.75 -13.01
C MET A 258 4.53 -4.10 -13.39
N HIS A 259 4.28 -4.96 -12.41
CA HIS A 259 3.65 -6.26 -12.61
C HIS A 259 2.24 -6.16 -13.20
N GLY A 260 1.42 -5.22 -12.71
CA GLY A 260 0.07 -4.98 -13.22
C GLY A 260 0.05 -4.50 -14.67
N LEU A 261 1.10 -3.79 -15.11
CA LEU A 261 1.27 -3.32 -16.48
C LEU A 261 2.09 -4.29 -17.37
N GLY A 262 2.65 -5.37 -16.81
CA GLY A 262 3.55 -6.27 -17.52
C GLY A 262 4.89 -5.62 -17.94
N ILE A 263 5.35 -4.65 -17.15
CA ILE A 263 6.58 -3.88 -17.37
C ILE A 263 7.71 -4.52 -16.56
N MET A 264 8.91 -4.60 -17.15
CA MET A 264 10.11 -5.08 -16.46
C MET A 264 10.99 -3.92 -16.00
N VAL A 265 11.88 -4.16 -15.03
CA VAL A 265 12.90 -3.18 -14.60
C VAL A 265 13.72 -2.66 -15.77
N SER A 266 14.07 -3.51 -16.73
CA SER A 266 14.82 -3.14 -17.94
C SER A 266 14.10 -2.14 -18.84
N ASP A 267 12.78 -2.06 -18.74
CA ASP A 267 11.94 -1.17 -19.54
C ASP A 267 11.82 0.23 -18.91
N GLN A 268 12.26 0.37 -17.65
CA GLN A 268 12.15 1.61 -16.87
C GLN A 268 13.48 2.36 -16.88
N GLN A 269 13.57 3.37 -17.74
CA GLN A 269 14.74 4.23 -17.81
C GLN A 269 15.03 4.89 -16.44
N GLY A 270 16.29 4.82 -16.01
CA GLY A 270 16.74 5.35 -14.73
C GLY A 270 16.56 4.41 -13.53
N LEU A 271 15.61 3.48 -13.55
CA LEU A 271 15.45 2.49 -12.46
C LEU A 271 16.60 1.49 -12.47
N ALA A 272 16.88 0.88 -13.64
CA ALA A 272 17.98 -0.07 -13.78
C ALA A 272 19.34 0.57 -13.42
N ASP A 273 19.57 1.81 -13.84
CA ASP A 273 20.80 2.55 -13.54
C ASP A 273 20.92 2.86 -12.04
N ALA A 274 19.81 3.24 -11.38
CA ALA A 274 19.81 3.55 -9.95
C ALA A 274 20.00 2.32 -9.07
N LEU A 275 19.54 1.14 -9.52
CA LEU A 275 19.78 -0.12 -8.83
C LEU A 275 21.16 -0.72 -9.15
N SER A 276 21.79 -0.33 -10.26
CA SER A 276 23.12 -0.81 -10.61
C SER A 276 24.14 -0.48 -9.51
N ASP A 277 24.79 -1.52 -8.97
CA ASP A 277 25.74 -1.44 -7.85
C ASP A 277 25.18 -0.86 -6.54
N HIS A 278 23.86 -0.67 -6.44
CA HIS A 278 23.22 -0.20 -5.22
C HIS A 278 23.03 -1.35 -4.22
N TRP A 279 23.26 -1.10 -2.94
CA TRP A 279 23.16 -2.13 -1.89
C TRP A 279 21.77 -2.75 -1.78
N PHE A 280 20.73 -2.01 -2.17
CA PHE A 280 19.33 -2.46 -2.15
C PHE A 280 18.92 -3.32 -3.36
N ALA A 281 19.78 -3.46 -4.38
CA ALA A 281 19.41 -4.12 -5.64
C ALA A 281 19.00 -5.59 -5.45
N ASP A 282 19.73 -6.32 -4.62
CA ASP A 282 19.41 -7.72 -4.32
C ASP A 282 18.06 -7.85 -3.60
N TYR A 283 17.80 -6.97 -2.62
CA TYR A 283 16.51 -6.94 -1.91
C TYR A 283 15.37 -6.58 -2.84
N PHE A 284 15.55 -5.64 -3.77
CA PHE A 284 14.53 -5.31 -4.77
C PHE A 284 14.14 -6.52 -5.62
N ALA A 285 15.14 -7.25 -6.14
CA ALA A 285 14.89 -8.45 -6.95
C ALA A 285 14.22 -9.58 -6.14
N ARG A 286 14.61 -9.75 -4.86
CA ARG A 286 13.99 -10.73 -3.96
C ARG A 286 12.56 -10.36 -3.59
N LEU A 287 12.27 -9.08 -3.39
CA LEU A 287 10.89 -8.58 -3.20
C LEU A 287 10.05 -8.86 -4.43
N GLU A 288 10.55 -8.56 -5.62
CA GLU A 288 9.86 -8.84 -6.90
C GLU A 288 9.49 -10.31 -7.03
N ALA A 289 10.43 -11.21 -6.77
CA ALA A 289 10.21 -12.66 -6.80
C ALA A 289 9.20 -13.13 -5.74
N ALA A 290 9.34 -12.68 -4.49
CA ALA A 290 8.44 -13.05 -3.40
C ALA A 290 7.00 -12.57 -3.65
N TYR A 291 6.84 -11.35 -4.18
CA TYR A 291 5.53 -10.82 -4.54
C TYR A 291 4.89 -11.57 -5.70
N ALA A 292 5.66 -11.97 -6.71
CA ALA A 292 5.15 -12.79 -7.79
C ALA A 292 4.64 -14.14 -7.28
N GLU A 293 5.42 -14.82 -6.43
CA GLU A 293 5.04 -16.12 -5.84
C GLU A 293 3.77 -16.04 -4.99
N LEU A 294 3.67 -15.03 -4.11
CA LEU A 294 2.48 -14.81 -3.29
C LEU A 294 1.25 -14.47 -4.14
N TRP A 295 1.43 -13.68 -5.21
CA TRP A 295 0.34 -13.25 -6.08
C TRP A 295 -0.31 -14.39 -6.87
N GLU A 296 0.48 -15.34 -7.37
CA GLU A 296 -0.04 -16.51 -8.11
C GLU A 296 -1.04 -17.34 -7.30
N ARG A 297 -1.02 -17.20 -5.96
CA ARG A 297 -1.89 -17.92 -5.03
C ARG A 297 -2.71 -16.98 -4.16
N LEU A 298 -3.05 -15.79 -4.67
CA LEU A 298 -3.88 -14.80 -3.99
C LEU A 298 -5.12 -15.46 -3.36
N GLY A 299 -5.21 -15.41 -2.02
CA GLY A 299 -6.32 -15.98 -1.25
C GLY A 299 -6.30 -17.50 -1.06
N GLN A 300 -5.24 -18.18 -1.49
CA GLN A 300 -5.07 -19.63 -1.40
C GLN A 300 -3.87 -20.04 -0.52
N TRP A 301 -3.37 -19.12 0.31
CA TRP A 301 -2.30 -19.41 1.26
C TRP A 301 -2.80 -20.34 2.37
N GLU A 302 -1.98 -21.31 2.77
CA GLU A 302 -2.32 -22.30 3.80
C GLU A 302 -1.90 -21.83 5.20
N SER A 303 -0.90 -20.94 5.28
CA SER A 303 -0.38 -20.43 6.54
C SER A 303 0.24 -19.04 6.42
N ALA A 304 0.38 -18.36 7.55
CA ALA A 304 1.07 -17.08 7.64
C ALA A 304 2.57 -17.19 7.28
N SER A 305 3.18 -18.34 7.49
CA SER A 305 4.61 -18.58 7.22
C SER A 305 4.98 -18.48 5.74
N GLU A 306 4.00 -18.52 4.85
CA GLU A 306 4.23 -18.30 3.42
C GLU A 306 4.71 -16.87 3.12
N PHE A 307 4.44 -15.94 4.04
CA PHE A 307 4.91 -14.55 3.97
C PHE A 307 6.26 -14.34 4.67
N ASP A 308 6.84 -15.38 5.30
CA ASP A 308 8.08 -15.22 6.08
C ASP A 308 9.23 -14.69 5.23
N GLY A 309 9.30 -15.03 3.95
CA GLY A 309 10.31 -14.50 3.03
C GLY A 309 10.31 -12.97 2.95
N LEU A 310 9.14 -12.32 3.01
CA LEU A 310 9.05 -10.86 3.05
C LEU A 310 9.52 -10.30 4.40
N GLY A 311 9.14 -10.96 5.50
CA GLY A 311 9.59 -10.59 6.84
C GLY A 311 11.11 -10.74 7.02
N ASP A 312 11.70 -11.77 6.42
CA ASP A 312 13.14 -12.00 6.44
C ASP A 312 13.89 -10.91 5.65
N ILE A 313 13.40 -10.55 4.47
CA ILE A 313 13.94 -9.41 3.70
C ILE A 313 13.89 -8.13 4.54
N ALA A 314 12.79 -7.87 5.27
CA ALA A 314 12.67 -6.68 6.12
C ALA A 314 13.76 -6.62 7.19
N ILE A 315 14.04 -7.74 7.87
CA ILE A 315 15.10 -7.83 8.87
C ILE A 315 16.47 -7.65 8.23
N GLU A 316 16.74 -8.31 7.11
CA GLU A 316 18.03 -8.22 6.42
C GLU A 316 18.32 -6.80 5.90
N VAL A 317 17.30 -6.08 5.42
CA VAL A 317 17.43 -4.67 5.03
C VAL A 317 17.79 -3.80 6.24
N LEU A 318 17.15 -4.02 7.39
CA LEU A 318 17.46 -3.30 8.62
C LEU A 318 18.89 -3.58 9.11
N GLU A 319 19.34 -4.83 9.02
CA GLU A 319 20.71 -5.25 9.36
C GLU A 319 21.76 -4.67 8.41
N ALA A 320 21.47 -4.63 7.11
CA ALA A 320 22.28 -3.94 6.11
C ALA A 320 22.41 -2.46 6.46
N GLY A 321 21.32 -1.85 6.94
CA GLY A 321 21.27 -0.49 7.48
C GLY A 321 22.03 -0.26 8.79
N GLY A 322 22.44 -1.32 9.48
CA GLY A 322 23.30 -1.22 10.67
C GLY A 322 22.59 -1.31 12.02
N MET A 323 21.37 -1.84 12.03
CA MET A 323 20.67 -2.22 13.25
C MET A 323 20.36 -3.71 13.23
N PHE A 324 20.82 -4.43 14.25
CA PHE A 324 20.60 -5.88 14.39
C PHE A 324 19.66 -6.13 15.56
N LEU A 325 18.62 -6.92 15.31
CA LEU A 325 17.65 -7.30 16.33
C LEU A 325 17.82 -8.77 16.65
N SER A 326 17.91 -9.12 17.93
CA SER A 326 18.03 -10.51 18.37
C SER A 326 17.20 -10.76 19.62
N ARG A 327 16.65 -11.96 19.75
CA ARG A 327 15.99 -12.41 20.98
C ARG A 327 17.07 -12.82 22.00
N ASN A 328 16.91 -12.41 23.26
CA ASN A 328 17.74 -12.88 24.37
C ASN A 328 17.11 -14.15 25.01
N GLU A 329 17.86 -14.84 25.87
CA GLU A 329 17.39 -16.04 26.59
C GLU A 329 16.39 -15.74 27.72
N GLU A 330 16.18 -14.48 28.08
CA GLU A 330 15.33 -13.99 29.19
C GLU A 330 14.06 -13.25 28.71
N ASP A 331 13.54 -13.60 27.52
CA ASP A 331 12.33 -13.01 26.89
C ASP A 331 12.40 -11.52 26.51
N GLY A 332 13.60 -10.95 26.41
CA GLY A 332 13.87 -9.58 25.96
C GLY A 332 14.45 -9.49 24.55
N ILE A 333 14.28 -8.33 23.91
CA ILE A 333 14.89 -8.02 22.61
C ILE A 333 16.20 -7.27 22.84
N ARG A 334 17.29 -7.79 22.27
CA ARG A 334 18.59 -7.12 22.20
C ARG A 334 18.71 -6.42 20.86
N VAL A 335 18.99 -5.12 20.93
CA VAL A 335 19.35 -4.29 19.78
C VAL A 335 20.86 -4.11 19.77
N ASP A 336 21.52 -4.52 18.69
CA ASP A 336 22.94 -4.29 18.46
C ASP A 336 23.12 -3.28 17.31
N ILE A 337 23.90 -2.24 17.59
CA ILE A 337 24.21 -1.18 16.62
C ILE A 337 25.73 -1.09 16.56
N PRO A 338 26.40 -1.77 15.62
CA PRO A 338 27.85 -1.77 15.52
C PRO A 338 28.41 -0.44 15.02
N PHE A 339 29.63 -0.12 15.44
CA PHE A 339 30.36 1.04 14.94
C PHE A 339 30.81 0.77 13.50
N ARG A 340 30.36 1.61 12.56
CA ARG A 340 30.69 1.59 11.13
C ARG A 340 31.18 2.97 10.70
N ALA A 341 31.92 3.02 9.59
CA ALA A 341 32.49 4.26 9.07
C ALA A 341 31.45 5.34 8.78
N ASN A 342 30.27 4.95 8.29
CA ASN A 342 29.16 5.84 7.92
C ASN A 342 28.27 6.25 9.10
N ASN A 343 28.36 5.59 10.26
CA ASN A 343 27.41 5.78 11.37
C ASN A 343 28.07 6.19 12.71
N THR A 344 29.38 6.46 12.69
CA THR A 344 30.19 6.71 13.89
C THR A 344 31.01 7.98 13.75
N PRO A 345 30.76 9.01 14.60
CA PRO A 345 31.63 10.17 14.67
C PRO A 345 33.07 9.77 15.01
N ASN A 346 34.05 10.33 14.27
CA ASN A 346 35.48 10.04 14.45
C ASN A 346 35.86 8.56 14.31
N TYR A 347 35.16 7.78 13.46
CA TYR A 347 35.41 6.36 13.26
C TYR A 347 36.89 6.00 13.01
N GLY A 348 37.62 6.82 12.22
CA GLY A 348 39.05 6.61 11.95
C GLY A 348 39.93 6.65 13.21
N LEU A 349 39.55 7.40 14.24
CA LEU A 349 40.24 7.41 15.54
C LEU A 349 39.83 6.21 16.40
N LEU A 350 38.56 5.84 16.36
CA LEU A 350 38.01 4.73 17.16
C LEU A 350 38.49 3.36 16.68
N SER A 351 38.58 3.14 15.37
CA SER A 351 39.15 1.92 14.76
C SER A 351 40.60 1.71 15.21
N LEU A 352 41.42 2.76 15.18
CA LEU A 352 42.81 2.73 15.65
C LEU A 352 42.94 2.44 17.15
N LEU A 353 42.02 2.95 17.99
CA LEU A 353 42.09 2.79 19.45
C LEU A 353 41.51 1.47 19.95
N ARG A 354 40.51 0.91 19.26
CA ARG A 354 39.80 -0.31 19.68
C ARG A 354 40.21 -1.56 18.92
N GLY A 355 41.05 -1.45 17.88
CA GLY A 355 41.39 -2.58 17.02
C GLY A 355 40.17 -3.15 16.29
N ILE A 356 39.23 -2.27 15.94
CA ILE A 356 38.04 -2.57 15.12
C ILE A 356 38.38 -2.20 13.68
#